data_AF-A0A819F9W2-F1
#
_entry.id   AF-A0A819F9W2-F1
#
_cell.length_a   1.000
_cell.length_b   1.000
_cell.length_c   1.000
_cell.angle_alpha   90.00
_cell.angle_beta   90.00
_cell.angle_gamma   90.00
#
_symmetry.space_group_name_H-M   'P 1'
#
loop_
_entity.id
_entity.type
_entity.pdbx_description
1 polymer ?
#
loop_
_entity_poly.entity_id
_entity_poly.type
_entity_poly.pdbx_seq_one_letter_code
_entity_poly.pdbx_strand_id
1 'polypeptide(L)'
;MSLSVAKDLECKIAAWLDAHGNKIELDINEGELKQCTPTMFTCSSSQTFINIGFKQPILKEEVNLEELQRNFSYIALNRLSLPGLDVPSNWEVYPQTRMSSFNEGVRIETYENGRLRANVFTRFFAIYGHQEQKNPIMDKPADEGTYLQLRRDIEGIIRLDMPLVFE
;
A
#
# COMPACT_ATOMS: atom_id res chain seq x y z
N MET A 1 -6.74 -26.16 -15.11
CA MET A 1 -7.21 -25.90 -13.72
C MET A 1 -6.89 -24.47 -13.24
N SER A 2 -5.96 -23.71 -13.83
CA SER A 2 -5.61 -22.34 -13.39
C SER A 2 -6.60 -21.24 -13.83
N LEU A 3 -7.10 -21.29 -15.06
CA LEU A 3 -8.00 -20.26 -15.63
C LEU A 3 -9.29 -20.05 -14.83
N SER A 4 -9.85 -21.10 -14.23
CA SER A 4 -11.05 -20.97 -13.40
C SER A 4 -10.76 -20.20 -12.11
N VAL A 5 -9.62 -20.45 -11.45
CA VAL A 5 -9.28 -19.79 -10.18
C VAL A 5 -9.07 -18.29 -10.34
N ALA A 6 -8.34 -17.86 -11.38
CA ALA A 6 -8.12 -16.43 -11.63
C ALA A 6 -9.44 -15.70 -11.91
N LYS A 7 -10.34 -16.31 -12.69
CA LYS A 7 -11.65 -15.75 -13.00
C LYS A 7 -12.57 -15.72 -11.78
N ASP A 8 -12.57 -16.78 -10.97
CA ASP A 8 -13.33 -16.84 -9.73
C ASP A 8 -12.83 -15.76 -8.74
N LEU A 9 -11.51 -15.56 -8.64
CA LEU A 9 -10.92 -14.52 -7.82
C LEU A 9 -11.26 -13.12 -8.33
N GLU A 10 -11.23 -12.88 -9.65
CA GLU A 10 -11.68 -11.62 -10.24
C GLU A 10 -13.16 -11.32 -9.89
N CYS A 11 -14.04 -12.32 -9.97
CA CYS A 11 -15.44 -12.19 -9.55
C CYS A 11 -15.56 -11.90 -8.05
N LYS A 12 -14.77 -12.56 -7.20
CA LYS A 12 -14.72 -12.27 -5.75
C LYS A 12 -14.28 -10.84 -5.48
N ILE A 13 -13.24 -10.36 -6.15
CA ILE A 13 -12.74 -8.98 -6.01
C ILE A 13 -13.81 -7.98 -6.45
N ALA A 14 -14.47 -8.22 -7.58
CA ALA A 14 -15.53 -7.35 -8.08
C ALA A 14 -16.70 -7.26 -7.09
N ALA A 15 -17.18 -8.41 -6.59
CA ALA A 15 -18.25 -8.45 -5.59
C ALA A 15 -17.84 -7.78 -4.27
N TRP A 16 -16.59 -7.97 -3.83
CA TRP A 16 -16.05 -7.30 -2.65
C TRP A 16 -16.03 -5.78 -2.84
N LEU A 17 -15.56 -5.27 -3.97
CA LEU A 17 -15.58 -3.84 -4.28
C LEU A 17 -16.99 -3.28 -4.31
N ASP A 18 -17.94 -3.99 -4.92
CA ASP A 18 -19.34 -3.55 -4.99
C ASP A 18 -19.96 -3.47 -3.58
N ALA A 19 -19.66 -4.43 -2.70
CA ALA A 19 -20.10 -4.41 -1.31
C ALA A 19 -19.50 -3.25 -0.48
N HIS A 20 -18.34 -2.72 -0.90
CA HIS A 20 -17.67 -1.58 -0.27
C HIS A 20 -17.88 -0.26 -1.03
N GLY A 21 -18.76 -0.23 -2.03
CA GLY A 21 -19.07 0.99 -2.79
C GLY A 21 -17.90 1.51 -3.65
N ASN A 22 -17.08 0.61 -4.20
CA ASN A 22 -15.82 0.93 -4.91
C ASN A 22 -14.86 1.79 -4.07
N LYS A 23 -14.76 1.47 -2.78
CA LYS A 23 -13.89 2.15 -1.83
C LYS A 23 -13.02 1.14 -1.08
N ILE A 24 -11.78 1.52 -0.83
CA ILE A 24 -10.84 0.83 0.04
C ILE A 24 -10.60 1.74 1.24
N GLU A 25 -11.03 1.30 2.41
CA GLU A 25 -10.74 1.95 3.69
C GLU A 25 -9.82 1.07 4.51
N LEU A 26 -8.67 1.60 4.90
CA LEU A 26 -7.66 0.87 5.66
C LEU A 26 -7.19 1.69 6.84
N ASP A 27 -7.17 1.06 8.01
CA ASP A 27 -6.50 1.58 9.19
C ASP A 27 -5.23 0.73 9.41
N ILE A 28 -4.07 1.35 9.28
CA ILE A 28 -2.76 0.71 9.37
C ILE A 28 -2.09 1.19 10.64
N ASN A 29 -2.21 0.38 11.68
CA ASN A 29 -1.72 0.65 13.04
C ASN A 29 -0.72 -0.39 13.56
N GLU A 30 -0.46 -1.44 12.78
CA GLU A 30 0.53 -2.48 13.07
C GLU A 30 1.84 -2.23 12.31
N GLY A 31 2.96 -2.51 12.97
CA GLY A 31 4.30 -2.34 12.43
C GLY A 31 4.94 -0.99 12.79
N GLU A 32 6.04 -0.70 12.11
CA GLU A 32 6.85 0.49 12.31
C GLU A 32 7.43 0.99 10.99
N LEU A 33 7.58 2.31 10.88
CA LEU A 33 8.24 2.97 9.77
C LEU A 33 9.72 3.11 10.14
N LYS A 34 10.57 2.20 9.68
CA LYS A 34 12.01 2.22 9.95
C LYS A 34 12.73 3.15 8.99
N GLN A 35 13.68 3.92 9.49
CA GLN A 35 14.53 4.76 8.67
C GLN A 35 15.44 3.90 7.79
N CYS A 36 15.30 4.00 6.47
CA CYS A 36 16.17 3.29 5.52
C CYS A 36 17.24 4.21 4.92
N THR A 37 16.92 5.51 4.82
CA THR A 37 17.87 6.57 4.48
C THR A 37 17.55 7.78 5.33
N PRO A 38 18.43 8.80 5.40
CA PRO A 38 18.15 10.01 6.18
C PRO A 38 16.81 10.68 5.80
N THR A 39 16.32 10.47 4.57
CA THR A 39 15.11 11.09 4.03
C THR A 39 13.95 10.12 3.82
N MET A 40 14.07 8.84 4.18
CA MET A 40 13.07 7.83 3.85
C MET A 40 12.83 6.85 5.00
N PHE A 41 11.56 6.62 5.30
CA PHE A 41 11.10 5.60 6.22
C PHE A 41 10.25 4.56 5.49
N THR A 42 10.43 3.29 5.85
CA THR A 42 9.75 2.16 5.22
C THR A 42 9.06 1.30 6.27
N CYS A 43 7.79 0.97 6.01
CA CYS A 43 7.08 -0.11 6.69
C CYS A 43 6.97 -1.26 5.70
N SER A 44 7.51 -2.42 6.05
CA SER A 44 7.54 -3.60 5.19
C SER A 44 7.11 -4.84 5.96
N SER A 45 6.04 -5.46 5.50
CA SER A 45 5.54 -6.77 5.91
C SER A 45 5.16 -7.58 4.66
N SER A 46 4.64 -8.79 4.85
CA SER A 46 4.11 -9.61 3.75
C SER A 46 2.91 -8.97 3.05
N GLN A 47 2.11 -8.17 3.76
CA GLN A 47 0.87 -7.58 3.22
C GLN A 47 0.92 -6.07 3.04
N THR A 48 1.88 -5.39 3.67
CA THR A 48 2.01 -3.94 3.65
C THR A 48 3.41 -3.55 3.21
N PHE A 49 3.51 -2.64 2.25
CA PHE A 49 4.77 -2.02 1.90
C PHE A 49 4.52 -0.54 1.61
N ILE A 50 4.99 0.31 2.52
CA ILE A 50 4.79 1.76 2.48
C ILE A 50 6.14 2.43 2.62
N ASN A 51 6.42 3.40 1.74
CA ASN A 51 7.54 4.33 1.92
C ASN A 51 6.99 5.73 2.17
N ILE A 52 7.58 6.44 3.13
CA ILE A 52 7.36 7.86 3.36
C ILE A 52 8.68 8.58 3.17
N GLY A 53 8.69 9.55 2.26
CA GLY A 53 9.86 10.34 1.92
C GLY A 53 9.74 11.79 2.35
N PHE A 54 10.86 12.35 2.78
CA PHE A 54 11.02 13.74 3.18
C PHE A 54 12.06 14.45 2.30
N LYS A 55 11.93 15.76 2.13
CA LYS A 55 12.81 16.60 1.29
C LYS A 55 14.19 16.80 1.93
N GLN A 56 14.23 16.79 3.25
CA GLN A 56 15.42 16.97 4.06
C GLN A 56 15.54 15.82 5.06
N PRO A 57 16.76 15.52 5.52
CA PRO A 57 16.96 14.50 6.53
C PRO A 57 16.13 14.75 7.79
N ILE A 58 15.39 13.74 8.24
CA ILE A 58 14.74 13.74 9.55
C ILE A 58 15.68 12.96 10.46
N LEU A 59 16.46 13.70 11.25
CA LEU A 59 17.62 13.13 11.95
C LEU A 59 17.34 12.78 13.42
N LYS A 60 16.17 13.14 13.94
CA LYS A 60 15.84 12.94 15.35
C LYS A 60 14.34 12.83 15.60
N GLU A 61 13.99 12.12 16.67
CA GLU A 61 12.61 11.94 17.12
C GLU A 61 11.91 13.25 17.51
N GLU A 62 12.67 14.27 17.91
CA GLU A 62 12.16 15.55 18.42
C GLU A 62 11.71 16.55 17.34
N VAL A 63 11.69 16.17 16.06
CA VAL A 63 11.19 17.05 14.99
C VAL A 63 9.72 17.38 15.28
N ASN A 64 9.33 18.65 15.17
CA ASN A 64 7.95 19.04 15.42
C ASN A 64 7.05 18.76 14.20
N LEU A 65 5.73 18.72 14.42
CA LEU A 65 4.74 18.44 13.37
C LEU A 65 4.87 19.38 12.16
N GLU A 66 5.07 20.68 12.38
CA GLU A 66 5.16 21.68 11.30
C GLU A 66 6.36 21.41 10.39
N GLU A 67 7.51 21.10 10.98
CA GLU A 67 8.72 20.76 10.24
C GLU A 67 8.53 19.46 9.44
N LEU A 68 7.89 18.46 10.04
CA LEU A 68 7.61 17.18 9.39
C LEU A 68 6.63 17.35 8.20
N GLN A 69 5.59 18.17 8.37
CA GLN A 69 4.66 18.54 7.29
C GLN A 69 5.35 19.33 6.16
N ARG A 70 6.18 20.32 6.50
CA ARG A 70 6.91 21.14 5.52
C ARG A 70 7.89 20.31 4.69
N ASN A 71 8.56 19.37 5.35
CA ASN A 71 9.54 18.48 4.74
C ASN A 71 8.92 17.26 4.08
N PHE A 72 7.63 16.94 4.28
CA PHE A 72 6.99 15.84 3.57
C PHE A 72 7.16 15.99 2.05
N SER A 73 7.62 14.91 1.40
CA SER A 73 7.89 14.89 -0.03
C SER A 73 6.97 13.96 -0.79
N TYR A 74 6.79 12.73 -0.30
CA TYR A 74 5.96 11.72 -0.95
C TYR A 74 5.58 10.57 -0.02
N ILE A 75 4.54 9.83 -0.40
CA ILE A 75 4.25 8.47 0.05
C ILE A 75 4.21 7.53 -1.15
N ALA A 76 4.69 6.30 -0.99
CA ALA A 76 4.51 5.20 -1.94
C ALA A 76 3.75 4.06 -1.27
N LEU A 77 2.72 3.55 -1.93
CA LEU A 77 1.83 2.50 -1.43
C LEU A 77 1.97 1.26 -2.32
N ASN A 78 3.07 0.53 -2.15
CA ASN A 78 3.42 -0.57 -3.06
C ASN A 78 2.60 -1.83 -2.80
N ARG A 79 2.34 -2.15 -1.52
CA ARG A 79 1.47 -3.27 -1.11
C ARG A 79 0.55 -2.80 -0.01
N LEU A 80 -0.74 -3.06 -0.19
CA LEU A 80 -1.78 -2.80 0.80
C LEU A 80 -2.73 -3.98 0.84
N SER A 81 -2.96 -4.53 2.04
CA SER A 81 -3.95 -5.58 2.26
C SER A 81 -5.35 -5.13 1.84
N LEU A 82 -6.19 -6.09 1.48
CA LEU A 82 -7.63 -5.91 1.28
C LEU A 82 -8.40 -6.71 2.35
N PRO A 83 -8.62 -6.15 3.55
CA PRO A 83 -9.26 -6.85 4.65
C PRO A 83 -10.64 -7.40 4.25
N GLY A 84 -10.91 -8.63 4.68
CA GLY A 84 -12.18 -9.31 4.38
C GLY A 84 -12.28 -9.89 2.96
N LEU A 85 -11.28 -9.69 2.10
CA LEU A 85 -11.19 -10.42 0.83
C LEU A 85 -10.55 -11.80 1.07
N ASP A 86 -11.30 -12.87 0.80
CA ASP A 86 -10.81 -14.24 0.83
C ASP A 86 -9.96 -14.55 -0.42
N VAL A 87 -8.64 -14.44 -0.26
CA VAL A 87 -7.65 -14.70 -1.31
C VAL A 87 -7.00 -16.08 -1.08
N PRO A 88 -6.90 -16.94 -2.11
CA PRO A 88 -6.18 -18.21 -1.98
C PRO A 88 -4.74 -18.00 -1.51
N SER A 89 -4.22 -18.89 -0.66
CA SER A 89 -2.91 -18.74 0.01
C SER A 89 -1.70 -18.59 -0.92
N ASN A 90 -1.82 -19.00 -2.18
CA ASN A 90 -0.78 -18.90 -3.20
C ASN A 90 -0.95 -17.67 -4.11
N TRP A 91 -1.88 -16.78 -3.80
CA TRP A 91 -2.14 -15.55 -4.54
C TRP A 91 -1.80 -14.34 -3.69
N GLU A 92 -1.14 -13.38 -4.34
CA GLU A 92 -0.97 -12.04 -3.82
C GLU A 92 -1.93 -11.11 -4.58
N VAL A 93 -2.68 -10.28 -3.86
CA VAL A 93 -3.66 -9.35 -4.43
C VAL A 93 -3.52 -8.00 -3.75
N TYR A 94 -3.30 -6.95 -4.55
CA TYR A 94 -3.09 -5.59 -4.05
C TYR A 94 -3.77 -4.55 -4.94
N PRO A 95 -4.20 -3.40 -4.37
CA PRO A 95 -4.65 -2.28 -5.16
C PRO A 95 -3.46 -1.57 -5.85
N GLN A 96 -3.69 -0.99 -7.03
CA GLN A 96 -2.67 -0.26 -7.80
C GLN A 96 -2.98 1.23 -7.86
N THR A 97 -2.03 2.04 -7.42
CA THR A 97 -2.06 3.49 -7.58
C THR A 97 -1.62 3.88 -8.99
N ARG A 98 -2.15 5.00 -9.51
CA ARG A 98 -1.77 5.50 -10.87
C ARG A 98 -0.30 5.93 -10.96
N MET A 99 0.28 6.27 -9.82
CA MET A 99 1.67 6.71 -9.67
C MET A 99 2.34 5.88 -8.59
N SER A 100 3.62 5.57 -8.76
CA SER A 100 4.42 4.81 -7.78
C SER A 100 4.59 5.57 -6.46
N SER A 101 4.59 6.90 -6.49
CA SER A 101 4.66 7.76 -5.31
C SER A 101 3.91 9.06 -5.56
N PHE A 102 3.32 9.65 -4.53
CA PHE A 102 2.53 10.89 -4.63
C PHE A 102 2.57 11.66 -3.30
N ASN A 103 2.14 12.92 -3.31
CA ASN A 103 2.02 13.74 -2.11
C ASN A 103 0.63 14.39 -1.96
N GLU A 104 -0.08 14.59 -3.07
CA GLU A 104 -1.46 15.03 -3.08
C GLU A 104 -2.35 14.07 -2.30
N GLY A 105 -3.25 14.64 -1.48
CA GLY A 105 -4.16 13.85 -0.65
C GLY A 105 -3.54 13.26 0.62
N VAL A 106 -2.25 13.50 0.90
CA VAL A 106 -1.62 13.10 2.16
C VAL A 106 -1.69 14.24 3.17
N ARG A 107 -2.17 13.93 4.38
CA ARG A 107 -2.26 14.87 5.50
C ARG A 107 -1.64 14.23 6.72
N ILE A 108 -0.51 14.79 7.15
CA ILE A 108 0.10 14.40 8.43
C ILE A 108 -0.59 15.20 9.52
N GLU A 109 -1.30 14.52 10.41
CA GLU A 109 -2.18 15.14 11.39
C GLU A 109 -1.48 15.38 12.71
N THR A 110 -0.74 14.38 13.20
CA THR A 110 -0.02 14.47 14.47
C THR A 110 1.32 13.78 14.36
N TYR A 111 2.29 14.27 15.12
CA TYR A 111 3.54 13.59 15.38
C TYR A 111 3.94 13.87 16.82
N GLU A 112 3.79 12.86 17.67
CA GLU A 112 4.01 12.96 19.11
C GLU A 112 4.71 11.69 19.60
N ASN A 113 5.76 11.86 20.41
CA ASN A 113 6.54 10.74 20.97
C ASN A 113 6.99 9.72 19.92
N GLY A 114 7.53 10.21 18.79
CA GLY A 114 7.99 9.35 17.69
C GLY A 114 6.87 8.72 16.85
N ARG A 115 5.58 8.96 17.13
CA ARG A 115 4.45 8.33 16.45
C ARG A 115 3.78 9.26 15.44
N LEU A 116 3.77 8.86 14.18
CA LEU A 116 3.16 9.57 13.06
C LEU A 116 1.70 9.12 12.87
N ARG A 117 0.78 10.10 12.82
CA ARG A 117 -0.57 9.88 12.29
C ARG A 117 -0.77 10.64 11.00
N ALA A 118 -1.25 9.95 9.98
CA ALA A 118 -1.51 10.55 8.68
C ALA A 118 -2.75 9.95 8.01
N ASN A 119 -3.51 10.80 7.32
CA ASN A 119 -4.57 10.38 6.41
C ASN A 119 -4.10 10.50 4.96
N VAL A 120 -4.35 9.46 4.17
CA VAL A 120 -3.99 9.39 2.76
C VAL A 120 -5.27 9.17 1.96
N PHE A 121 -5.64 10.18 1.18
CA PHE A 121 -6.76 10.14 0.25
C PHE A 121 -6.20 9.98 -1.16
N THR A 122 -6.51 8.87 -1.82
CA THR A 122 -5.96 8.56 -3.15
C THR A 122 -6.99 7.86 -4.03
N ARG A 123 -6.61 7.57 -5.27
CA ARG A 123 -7.38 6.75 -6.20
C ARG A 123 -6.53 5.60 -6.71
N PHE A 124 -7.06 4.39 -6.54
CA PHE A 124 -6.54 3.22 -7.21
C PHE A 124 -7.25 3.07 -8.56
N PHE A 125 -6.53 2.61 -9.57
CA PHE A 125 -7.10 2.40 -10.92
C PHE A 125 -7.37 0.92 -11.21
N ALA A 126 -6.87 0.04 -10.35
CA ALA A 126 -7.06 -1.40 -10.47
C ALA A 126 -6.82 -2.08 -9.13
N ILE A 127 -7.33 -3.31 -9.03
CA ILE A 127 -6.78 -4.34 -8.15
C ILE A 127 -6.09 -5.35 -9.06
N TYR A 128 -4.84 -5.66 -8.78
CA TYR A 128 -4.11 -6.70 -9.49
C TYR A 128 -3.85 -7.88 -8.57
N GLY A 129 -3.73 -9.06 -9.17
CA GLY A 129 -3.35 -10.26 -8.45
C GLY A 129 -2.41 -11.11 -9.27
N HIS A 130 -1.52 -11.83 -8.60
CA HIS A 130 -0.68 -12.82 -9.23
C HIS A 130 -0.48 -14.02 -8.32
N GLN A 131 -0.31 -15.18 -8.93
CA GLN A 131 0.03 -16.39 -8.21
C GLN A 131 1.54 -16.42 -7.97
N GLU A 132 1.97 -16.67 -6.73
CA GLU A 132 3.39 -16.80 -6.41
C GLU A 132 4.00 -17.96 -7.22
N GLN A 133 5.10 -17.69 -7.91
CA GLN A 133 5.82 -18.70 -8.68
C GLN A 133 7.18 -18.96 -8.03
N LYS A 134 7.46 -20.23 -7.66
CA LYS A 134 8.74 -20.61 -7.05
C LYS A 134 9.96 -20.37 -7.94
N ASN A 135 9.79 -20.46 -9.26
CA ASN A 135 10.88 -20.31 -10.25
C ASN A 135 10.34 -19.63 -11.51
N PRO A 136 10.14 -18.29 -11.51
CA PRO A 136 9.78 -17.58 -12.71
C PRO A 136 10.92 -17.72 -13.74
N ILE A 137 10.58 -18.15 -14.95
CA ILE A 137 11.56 -18.21 -16.04
C ILE A 137 11.71 -16.80 -16.58
N MET A 138 12.88 -16.19 -16.38
CA MET A 138 13.21 -14.91 -16.99
C MET A 138 13.00 -15.01 -18.51
N ASP A 139 12.31 -14.03 -19.08
CA ASP A 139 11.92 -13.93 -20.50
C ASP A 139 10.75 -14.81 -20.98
N LYS A 140 10.07 -15.55 -20.10
CA LYS A 140 8.81 -16.22 -20.45
C LYS A 140 7.61 -15.39 -19.97
N PRO A 141 6.56 -15.19 -20.80
CA PRO A 141 5.29 -14.66 -20.32
C PRO A 141 4.74 -15.49 -19.16
N ALA A 142 4.02 -14.83 -18.25
CA ALA A 142 3.28 -15.52 -17.20
C ALA A 142 2.30 -16.53 -17.83
N ASP A 143 2.17 -17.70 -17.20
CA ASP A 143 1.25 -18.72 -17.68
C ASP A 143 -0.20 -18.21 -17.54
N GLU A 144 -1.08 -18.66 -18.45
CA GLU A 144 -2.48 -18.25 -18.41
C GLU A 144 -3.14 -18.61 -17.07
N GLY A 145 -3.85 -17.64 -16.48
CA GLY A 145 -4.52 -17.79 -15.20
C GLY A 145 -3.61 -17.67 -13.98
N THR A 146 -2.35 -17.19 -14.11
CA THR A 146 -1.49 -16.84 -12.96
C THR A 146 -1.42 -15.34 -12.68
N TYR A 147 -2.18 -14.53 -13.43
CA TYR A 147 -2.29 -13.09 -13.28
C TYR A 147 -3.73 -12.64 -13.53
N LEU A 148 -4.18 -11.62 -12.80
CA LEU A 148 -5.45 -10.94 -13.03
C LEU A 148 -5.30 -9.44 -12.79
N GLN A 149 -6.17 -8.65 -13.42
CA GLN A 149 -6.27 -7.22 -13.17
C GLN A 149 -7.70 -6.74 -13.39
N LEU A 150 -8.37 -6.36 -12.31
CA LEU A 150 -9.68 -5.72 -12.36
C LEU A 150 -9.50 -4.20 -12.39
N ARG A 151 -9.76 -3.55 -13.53
CA ARG A 151 -9.65 -2.10 -13.69
C ARG A 151 -10.94 -1.39 -13.31
N ARG A 152 -10.86 -0.53 -12.30
CA ARG A 152 -11.95 0.33 -11.82
C ARG A 152 -11.34 1.57 -11.16
N ASP A 153 -12.03 2.69 -11.21
CA ASP A 153 -11.71 3.83 -10.36
C ASP A 153 -12.21 3.53 -8.94
N ILE A 154 -11.27 3.39 -8.01
CA ILE A 154 -11.52 2.97 -6.63
C ILE A 154 -11.01 4.06 -5.69
N GLU A 155 -11.88 4.53 -4.80
CA GLU A 155 -11.49 5.53 -3.79
C GLU A 155 -10.65 4.86 -2.69
N GLY A 156 -9.52 5.48 -2.34
CA GLY A 156 -8.64 5.01 -1.26
C GLY A 156 -8.64 5.98 -0.10
N ILE A 157 -8.98 5.50 1.10
CA ILE A 157 -8.82 6.22 2.35
C ILE A 157 -7.97 5.36 3.29
N ILE A 158 -6.74 5.77 3.51
CA ILE A 158 -5.80 5.04 4.37
C ILE A 158 -5.45 5.91 5.57
N ARG A 159 -5.61 5.38 6.78
CA ARG A 159 -5.22 6.01 8.03
C ARG A 159 -3.98 5.30 8.55
N LEU A 160 -2.89 6.03 8.67
CA LEU A 160 -1.63 5.53 9.22
C LEU A 160 -1.52 5.99 10.66
N ASP A 161 -1.17 5.08 11.56
CA ASP A 161 -0.81 5.38 12.95
C ASP A 161 0.36 4.46 13.35
N MET A 162 1.59 4.93 13.10
CA MET A 162 2.80 4.10 13.22
C MET A 162 3.96 4.88 13.85
N PRO A 163 4.83 4.22 14.63
CA PRO A 163 6.08 4.83 15.09
C PRO A 163 7.04 5.03 13.92
N LEU A 164 7.75 6.16 13.92
CA LEU A 164 8.97 6.38 13.16
C LEU A 164 10.14 5.87 14.00
N VAL A 165 10.88 4.90 13.47
CA VAL A 165 12.07 4.33 14.12
C VAL A 165 13.30 4.82 13.39
N PHE A 166 14.14 5.56 14.10
CA PHE A 166 15.38 6.14 13.59
C PHE A 166 16.52 5.12 13.75
N GLU A 167 17.45 5.07 12.78
CA GLU A 167 18.64 4.19 12.79
C GLU A 167 19.94 4.99 12.92
#